data_AF-A0A969TEF7-F1
#
_entry.id   AF-A0A969TEF7-F1
#
_cell.length_a   1.000
_cell.length_b   1.000
_cell.length_c   1.000
_cell.angle_alpha   90.00
_cell.angle_beta   90.00
_cell.angle_gamma   90.00
#
_symmetry.space_group_name_H-M   'P 1'
#
loop_
_entity.id
_entity.type
_entity.pdbx_description
1 polymer ?
#
loop_
_entity_poly.entity_id
_entity_poly.type
_entity_poly.pdbx_seq_one_letter_code
_entity_poly.pdbx_strand_id
1 'polypeptide(L)'
;MSRHQEIFISVHNGRAFVSRHIRDDDGSFTWESAINVVELEADAVAAVQAQGGDISQDGNYACPAEIVARAHWHSDNQSHHQ
;
A
#
# COMPACT_ATOMS: atom_id res chain seq x y z
N MET A 1 -13.73 8.12 16.19
CA MET A 1 -13.59 6.74 15.67
C MET A 1 -12.30 6.73 14.89
N SER A 2 -11.27 6.02 15.37
CA SER A 2 -9.91 6.11 14.84
C SER A 2 -9.61 4.88 14.00
N ARG A 3 -9.87 4.97 12.69
CA ARG A 3 -9.50 3.93 11.73
C ARG A 3 -7.97 3.85 11.66
N HIS A 4 -7.40 2.73 12.10
CA HIS A 4 -5.96 2.51 12.01
C HIS A 4 -5.60 2.03 10.61
N GLN A 5 -4.70 2.75 9.95
CA GLN A 5 -4.22 2.41 8.61
C GLN A 5 -2.70 2.25 8.66
N GLU A 6 -2.21 1.15 8.10
CA GLU A 6 -0.79 0.90 7.89
C GLU A 6 -0.53 0.75 6.40
N ILE A 7 0.46 1.47 5.86
CA ILE A 7 0.77 1.48 4.42
C ILE A 7 2.17 0.91 4.23
N PHE A 8 2.28 -0.06 3.33
CA PHE A 8 3.49 -0.81 3.05
C PHE A 8 3.57 -1.14 1.55
N ILE A 9 4.72 -1.64 1.12
CA ILE A 9 4.91 -2.19 -0.22
C ILE A 9 4.77 -3.71 -0.12
N SER A 10 3.82 -4.28 -0.84
CA SER A 10 3.65 -5.72 -0.99
C SER A 10 4.34 -6.17 -2.27
N VAL A 11 5.26 -7.13 -2.15
CA VAL A 11 5.83 -7.84 -3.29
C VAL A 11 5.09 -9.16 -3.44
N HIS A 12 4.53 -9.41 -4.62
CA HIS A 12 3.88 -10.66 -4.95
C HIS A 12 4.01 -10.99 -6.44
N ASN A 13 4.42 -12.22 -6.76
CA ASN A 13 4.57 -12.71 -8.14
C ASN A 13 5.46 -11.79 -9.02
N GLY A 14 6.59 -11.31 -8.48
CA GLY A 14 7.53 -10.50 -9.26
C GLY A 14 7.15 -9.02 -9.37
N ARG A 15 6.11 -8.56 -8.67
CA ARG A 15 5.58 -7.19 -8.76
C ARG A 15 5.49 -6.55 -7.41
N ALA A 16 5.71 -5.23 -7.36
CA ALA A 16 5.61 -4.42 -6.16
C ALA A 16 4.37 -3.54 -6.20
N PHE A 17 3.56 -3.62 -5.16
CA PHE A 17 2.29 -2.91 -5.00
C PHE A 17 2.34 -2.04 -3.75
N VAL A 18 1.86 -0.81 -3.84
CA VAL A 18 1.59 -0.02 -2.64
C VAL A 18 0.25 -0.47 -2.08
N SER A 19 0.25 -0.98 -0.86
CA SER A 19 -0.93 -1.55 -0.22
C SER A 19 -1.15 -0.91 1.15
N ARG A 20 -2.41 -0.88 1.57
CA ARG A 20 -2.78 -0.48 2.92
C ARG A 20 -3.57 -1.57 3.62
N HIS A 21 -3.29 -1.71 4.90
CA HIS A 21 -4.04 -2.51 5.83
C HIS A 21 -4.91 -1.57 6.65
N ILE A 22 -6.22 -1.75 6.54
CA ILE A 22 -7.22 -1.02 7.29
C ILE A 22 -7.72 -1.95 8.40
N ARG A 23 -7.61 -1.50 9.65
CA ARG A 23 -8.23 -2.19 10.78
C ARG A 23 -9.45 -1.40 11.26
N ASP A 24 -10.59 -2.07 11.30
CA ASP A 24 -11.84 -1.52 11.83
C ASP A 24 -11.96 -1.84 13.33
N ASP A 25 -12.83 -1.09 14.04
CA ASP A 25 -12.99 -1.18 15.50
C ASP A 25 -13.54 -2.54 15.96
N ASP A 26 -14.23 -3.27 15.07
CA ASP A 26 -14.74 -4.62 15.32
C ASP A 26 -13.65 -5.71 15.20
N GLY A 27 -12.42 -5.31 14.90
CA GLY A 27 -11.27 -6.19 14.71
C GLY A 27 -11.20 -6.80 13.32
N SER A 28 -12.14 -6.50 12.42
CA SER A 28 -12.03 -6.85 11.01
C SER A 28 -10.91 -6.06 10.35
N PHE A 29 -10.41 -6.61 9.25
CA PHE A 29 -9.35 -5.99 8.50
C PHE A 29 -9.57 -6.11 7.00
N THR A 30 -9.23 -5.03 6.30
CA THR A 30 -9.31 -4.95 4.84
C THR A 30 -7.92 -4.66 4.28
N TRP A 31 -7.59 -5.37 3.20
CA TRP A 31 -6.40 -5.13 2.40
C TRP A 31 -6.81 -4.47 1.09
N GLU A 32 -6.18 -3.34 0.77
CA GLU A 32 -6.45 -2.59 -0.44
C GLU A 32 -5.12 -2.20 -1.09
N SER A 33 -4.99 -2.42 -2.40
CA SER A 33 -3.89 -1.90 -3.19
C SER A 33 -4.26 -0.53 -3.76
N ALA A 34 -3.28 0.36 -3.90
CA ALA A 34 -3.50 1.67 -4.49
C ALA A 34 -4.04 1.53 -5.93
N ILE A 35 -4.97 2.38 -6.35
CA ILE A 35 -5.60 2.26 -7.69
C ILE A 35 -4.66 2.66 -8.82
N ASN A 36 -3.67 3.50 -8.53
CA ASN A 36 -2.64 3.97 -9.46
C ASN A 36 -1.37 3.10 -9.39
N VAL A 37 -1.52 1.78 -9.24
CA VAL A 37 -0.40 0.81 -9.12
C VAL A 37 0.66 1.05 -10.20
N VAL A 38 0.25 1.17 -11.46
CA VAL A 38 1.16 1.24 -12.61
C VAL A 38 2.10 2.44 -12.51
N GLU A 39 1.62 3.56 -11.96
CA GLU A 39 2.42 4.78 -11.77
C GLU A 39 3.40 4.63 -10.60
N LEU A 40 3.04 3.85 -9.57
CA LEU A 40 3.82 3.69 -8.34
C LEU A 40 4.79 2.51 -8.38
N GLU A 41 4.58 1.54 -9.27
CA GLU A 41 5.31 0.27 -9.29
C GLU A 41 6.82 0.46 -9.39
N ALA A 42 7.29 1.34 -10.28
CA ALA A 42 8.73 1.59 -10.45
C ALA A 42 9.39 2.13 -9.16
N ASP A 43 8.73 3.07 -8.48
CA ASP A 43 9.23 3.63 -7.22
C ASP A 43 9.12 2.62 -6.08
N ALA A 44 8.08 1.79 -6.08
CA ALA A 44 7.91 0.71 -5.12
C ALA A 44 9.03 -0.35 -5.26
N VAL A 45 9.39 -0.73 -6.49
CA VAL A 45 10.54 -1.62 -6.74
C VAL A 45 11.83 -1.00 -6.23
N ALA A 46 12.09 0.27 -6.56
CA ALA A 46 13.30 0.96 -6.09
C ALA A 46 13.37 1.00 -4.55
N ALA A 47 12.25 1.24 -3.88
CA ALA A 47 12.17 1.25 -2.42
C ALA A 47 12.40 -0.14 -1.80
N VAL A 48 11.91 -1.21 -2.43
CA VAL A 48 12.19 -2.60 -2.01
C VAL A 48 13.69 -2.89 -2.12
N GLN A 49 14.30 -2.55 -3.25
CA GLN A 49 15.74 -2.77 -3.49
C GLN A 49 16.62 -1.96 -2.53
N ALA A 50 16.23 -0.70 -2.22
CA ALA A 50 16.94 0.14 -1.25
C ALA A 50 16.92 -0.44 0.17
N GLN A 51 15.92 -1.26 0.50
CA GLN A 51 15.82 -2.00 1.77
C GLN A 51 16.58 -3.34 1.75
N GLY A 52 17.26 -3.68 0.64
CA GLY A 52 17.92 -4.97 0.44
C GLY A 52 16.97 -6.11 0.08
N GLY A 53 15.72 -5.80 -0.29
CA GLY A 53 14.75 -6.76 -0.80
C GLY A 53 14.90 -7.04 -2.29
N ASP A 54 14.19 -8.05 -2.77
CA ASP A 54 14.14 -8.44 -4.17
C ASP A 54 12.69 -8.73 -4.59
N ILE A 55 12.32 -8.32 -5.81
CA ILE A 55 10.95 -8.51 -6.33
C ILE A 55 10.60 -9.98 -6.60
N SER A 56 11.60 -10.86 -6.69
CA SER A 56 11.41 -12.31 -6.80
C SER A 56 11.01 -12.98 -5.48
N GLN A 57 11.08 -12.26 -4.36
CA GLN A 57 10.70 -12.75 -3.04
C GLN A 57 9.45 -12.06 -2.54
N ASP A 58 8.38 -12.84 -2.39
CA ASP A 58 7.14 -12.37 -1.80
C ASP A 58 7.37 -11.85 -0.37
N GLY A 59 6.80 -10.70 -0.05
CA GLY A 59 7.00 -10.07 1.26
C GLY A 59 6.42 -8.66 1.37
N ASN A 60 6.46 -8.12 2.58
CA ASN A 60 6.03 -6.75 2.87
C ASN A 60 7.23 -5.91 3.30
N TYR A 61 7.34 -4.71 2.74
CA TYR A 61 8.44 -3.77 2.95
C TYR A 61 7.91 -2.41 3.38
N ALA A 62 8.73 -1.63 4.07
CA ALA A 62 8.32 -0.29 4.50
C ALA A 62 8.04 0.59 3.28
N CYS A 63 6.95 1.36 3.31
CA CYS A 63 6.61 2.30 2.25
C CYS A 63 7.16 3.70 2.60
N PRO A 64 8.04 4.29 1.78
CA PRO A 64 8.48 5.67 1.96
C PRO A 64 7.33 6.67 1.94
N ALA A 65 7.39 7.69 2.79
CA ALA A 65 6.32 8.69 2.93
C ALA A 65 5.99 9.42 1.61
N GLU A 66 6.97 9.58 0.72
CA GLU A 66 6.78 10.17 -0.62
C GLU A 66 5.91 9.30 -1.55
N ILE A 67 6.03 7.97 -1.45
CA ILE A 67 5.20 7.05 -2.22
C ILE A 67 3.79 7.04 -1.62
N VAL A 68 3.69 7.02 -0.29
CA VAL A 68 2.42 7.10 0.45
C VAL A 68 1.61 8.32 0.03
N ALA A 69 2.24 9.50 -0.06
CA ALA A 69 1.57 10.75 -0.41
C ALA A 69 0.97 10.78 -1.83
N ARG A 70 1.43 9.90 -2.73
CA ARG A 70 0.94 9.78 -4.11
C ARG A 70 -0.03 8.60 -4.31
N ALA A 71 -0.25 7.80 -3.28
CA ALA A 71 -1.11 6.63 -3.36
C ALA A 71 -2.59 7.04 -3.36
N HIS A 72 -3.35 6.57 -4.34
CA HIS A 72 -4.78 6.79 -4.45
C HIS A 72 -5.55 5.51 -4.08
N TRP A 73 -6.70 5.64 -3.43
CA TRP A 73 -7.47 4.49 -2.93
C TRP A 73 -8.96 4.60 -3.29
N HIS A 74 -9.68 3.48 -3.41
CA HIS A 74 -11.12 3.51 -3.69
C HIS A 74 -11.92 4.12 -2.54
N SER A 75 -11.50 3.86 -1.29
CA SER A 75 -12.25 4.33 -0.11
C SER A 75 -12.24 5.84 0.08
N ASP A 76 -11.31 6.56 -0.53
CA ASP A 76 -11.16 8.01 -0.33
C ASP A 76 -12.36 8.77 -0.93
N ASN A 77 -13.11 8.12 -1.83
CA ASN A 77 -14.31 8.66 -2.45
C ASN A 77 -15.60 8.44 -1.62
N GLN A 78 -15.52 7.87 -0.41
CA GLN A 78 -16.70 7.67 0.46
C GLN A 78 -16.96 8.82 1.45
N SER A 79 -16.28 9.96 1.32
CA SER A 79 -16.48 11.12 2.20
C SER A 79 -17.65 12.05 1.78
N HIS A 80 -18.41 11.73 0.73
CA HIS A 80 -19.55 12.53 0.30
C HIS A 80 -20.74 11.64 -0.05
N HIS A 81 -21.51 11.25 0.96
CA HIS A 81 -22.96 11.04 0.88
C HIS A 81 -23.48 10.93 2.32
N GLN A 82 -23.61 12.09 2.96
CA GLN A 82 -24.60 12.29 4.03
C GLN A 82 -25.84 12.93 3.40
#